data_AF-A0A1Q6F927-F1
#
_entry.id   AF-A0A1Q6F927-F1
#
_cell.length_a   1.000
_cell.length_b   1.000
_cell.length_c   1.000
_cell.angle_alpha   90.00
_cell.angle_beta   90.00
_cell.angle_gamma   90.00
#
_symmetry.space_group_name_H-M   'P 1'
#
loop_
_entity.id
_entity.type
_entity.pdbx_description
1 polymer ?
#
loop_
_entity_poly.entity_id
_entity_poly.type
_entity_poly.pdbx_seq_one_letter_code
_entity_poly.pdbx_strand_id
1 'polypeptide(L)' 'MSRVTSEEASELLSENKALRRRLEEALLRLEGYEIMGDILQEEYGIDLLKKSAAGQSSVSKKDTQRLYPSGLL' A
#
# COMPACT_ATOMS: atom_id res chain seq x y z
N MET A 1 26.60 16.85 -16.68
CA MET A 1 26.15 15.56 -16.13
C MET A 1 26.93 15.31 -14.85
N SER A 2 26.25 15.14 -13.72
CA SER A 2 26.92 14.93 -12.42
C SER A 2 27.60 13.56 -12.43
N ARG A 3 28.88 13.53 -12.07
CA ARG A 3 29.69 12.32 -12.06
C ARG A 3 29.36 11.59 -10.76
N VAL A 4 28.51 10.56 -10.83
CA VAL A 4 28.23 9.69 -9.69
C VAL A 4 29.57 9.14 -9.21
N THR A 5 29.89 9.38 -7.95
CA THR A 5 31.12 8.89 -7.33
C THR A 5 31.02 7.36 -7.15
N SER A 6 32.16 6.67 -7.07
CA SER A 6 32.17 5.21 -6.90
C SER A 6 31.43 4.76 -5.62
N GLU A 7 31.38 5.61 -4.60
CA GLU A 7 30.68 5.37 -3.34
C GLU A 7 29.17 5.49 -3.50
N GLU A 8 28.69 6.59 -4.11
CA GLU A 8 27.26 6.75 -4.42
C GLU A 8 26.73 5.62 -5.32
N ALA A 9 27.53 5.16 -6.29
CA ALA A 9 27.15 4.02 -7.13
C ALA A 9 27.01 2.72 -6.32
N SER A 10 27.89 2.49 -5.34
CA SER A 10 27.84 1.32 -4.47
C SER A 10 26.65 1.39 -3.51
N GLU A 11 26.37 2.55 -2.93
CA GLU A 11 25.22 2.78 -2.06
C GLU A 11 23.92 2.53 -2.80
N LEU A 12 23.76 3.11 -4.00
CA LEU A 12 22.57 2.92 -4.85
C LEU A 12 22.36 1.45 -5.22
N LEU A 13 23.43 0.70 -5.49
CA LEU A 13 23.33 -0.74 -5.76
C LEU A 13 22.86 -1.52 -4.52
N SER A 14 23.37 -1.16 -3.34
CA SER A 14 22.97 -1.79 -2.08
C SER A 14 21.50 -1.53 -1.76
N GLU A 15 21.04 -0.28 -1.96
CA GLU A 15 19.67 0.12 -1.77
C GLU A 15 18.75 -0.58 -2.77
N ASN A 16 19.13 -0.62 -4.06
CA ASN A 16 18.36 -1.31 -5.07
C ASN A 16 18.16 -2.80 -4.73
N LYS A 17 19.20 -3.46 -4.19
CA LYS A 17 19.11 -4.85 -3.73
C LYS A 17 18.16 -4.99 -2.53
N ALA A 18 18.19 -4.07 -1.58
CA ALA A 18 17.28 -4.07 -0.44
C ALA A 18 15.82 -3.84 -0.88
N LEU A 19 15.60 -2.91 -1.81
CA LEU A 19 14.28 -2.64 -2.38
C LEU A 19 13.73 -3.85 -3.14
N ARG A 20 14.55 -4.54 -3.93
CA ARG A 20 14.15 -5.78 -4.62
C ARG A 20 13.68 -6.85 -3.64
N ARG A 21 14.41 -7.05 -2.54
CA ARG A 21 14.01 -8.01 -1.48
C ARG A 21 12.69 -7.63 -0.82
N ARG A 22 12.50 -6.35 -0.51
CA ARG A 22 11.24 -5.84 0.07
C ARG A 22 10.07 -6.01 -0.90
N LEU A 23 10.30 -5.78 -2.19
CA LEU A 23 9.29 -5.99 -3.22
C LEU A 23 8.91 -7.46 -3.32
N GLU A 24 9.88 -8.37 -3.35
CA GLU A 24 9.63 -9.82 -3.36
C GLU A 24 8.82 -10.27 -2.14
N GLU A 25 9.17 -9.79 -0.94
CA GLU A 25 8.41 -10.07 0.27
C GLU A 25 6.98 -9.52 0.21
N ALA A 26 6.79 -8.30 -0.31
CA ALA A 26 5.46 -7.71 -0.46
C ALA A 26 4.59 -8.50 -1.45
N LEU A 27 5.18 -8.99 -2.55
CA LEU A 27 4.48 -9.83 -3.52
C LEU A 27 4.07 -11.17 -2.92
N LEU A 28 4.95 -11.84 -2.16
CA LEU A 28 4.62 -13.09 -1.46
C LEU A 28 3.49 -12.89 -0.45
N ARG A 29 3.48 -11.77 0.28
CA ARG A 29 2.39 -11.44 1.20
C ARG A 29 1.08 -11.22 0.45
N LEU A 30 1.12 -10.54 -0.70
CA LEU A 30 -0.07 -10.30 -1.53
C LEU A 30 -0.66 -11.62 -2.04
N GLU A 31 0.17 -12.48 -2.62
CA GLU A 31 -0.24 -13.83 -3.06
C GLU A 31 -0.83 -14.64 -1.90
N GLY A 32 -0.23 -14.56 -0.71
CA GLY A 32 -0.78 -15.20 0.49
C GLY A 32 -2.16 -14.67 0.89
N TYR A 33 -2.43 -13.37 0.73
CA TYR A 33 -3.75 -12.79 0.97
C TYR A 33 -4.79 -13.21 -0.07
N GLU A 34 -4.39 -13.36 -1.33
CA GLU A 34 -5.27 -13.86 -2.40
C GLU A 34 -5.71 -15.29 -2.10
N ILE A 35 -4.76 -16.19 -1.81
CA ILE A 35 -5.03 -17.59 -1.44
C ILE A 35 -5.92 -17.65 -0.19
N MET A 36 -5.62 -16.84 0.84
CA MET A 36 -6.44 -16.80 2.05
C MET A 36 -7.86 -16.31 1.77
N GLY A 37 -8.02 -15.34 0.87
CA GLY A 37 -9.32 -14.84 0.42
C GLY A 37 -10.13 -15.95 -0.26
N ASP A 38 -9.50 -16.69 -1.16
CA ASP A 38 -10.14 -17.81 -1.87
C ASP A 38 -10.59 -18.89 -0.89
N ILE A 39 -9.74 -19.32 0.05
CA ILE A 39 -10.09 -20.31 1.08
C ILE A 39 -11.28 -19.83 1.93
N LEU A 40 -11.27 -18.56 2.35
CA LEU A 40 -12.35 -18.00 3.17
C LEU A 40 -13.67 -17.94 2.42
N GLN A 41 -13.62 -17.65 1.11
CA GLN A 41 -14.80 -17.65 0.27
C GLN A 41 -15.33 -19.06 0.02
N GLU A 42 -14.46 -20.03 -0.28
CA GLU A 42 -14.84 -21.41 -0.59
C GLU A 42 -15.40 -22.13 0.64
N GLU A 43 -14.70 -22.08 1.78
CA GLU A 43 -15.03 -22.87 2.96
C GLU A 43 -16.09 -22.21 3.86
N TYR A 44 -16.12 -20.87 3.89
CA TYR A 44 -16.96 -20.12 4.83
C TYR A 44 -17.92 -19.15 4.15
N GLY A 45 -17.88 -19.02 2.81
CA GLY A 45 -18.67 -18.03 2.08
C GLY A 45 -18.31 -16.58 2.42
N ILE A 46 -17.14 -16.34 3.02
CA ILE A 46 -16.70 -15.00 3.46
C ILE A 46 -15.96 -14.32 2.31
N ASP A 47 -16.64 -13.37 1.68
CA ASP A 47 -16.05 -12.52 0.64
C ASP A 47 -15.40 -11.27 1.28
N LEU A 48 -14.07 -11.26 1.33
CA LEU A 48 -13.28 -10.15 1.88
C LEU A 48 -13.42 -8.86 1.04
N LEU A 49 -13.70 -8.97 -0.26
CA LEU A 49 -13.87 -7.81 -1.15
C LEU A 49 -15.24 -7.15 -0.95
N LYS A 50 -16.29 -7.94 -0.69
CA LYS A 50 -17.63 -7.40 -0.39
C LYS A 50 -17.71 -6.66 0.95
N LYS A 51 -16.92 -7.05 1.96
CA LYS A 51 -16.91 -6.34 3.26
C LYS A 51 -16.36 -4.90 3.15
N SER A 52 -15.48 -4.61 2.19
CA SER A 52 -14.95 -3.26 1.96
C SER A 52 -16.03 -2.26 1.50
N ALA A 53 -17.10 -2.73 0.83
CA ALA A 53 -18.24 -1.88 0.47
C ALA A 53 -19.11 -1.51 1.69
N ALA A 54 -19.11 -2.33 2.75
CA ALA A 54 -19.88 -2.08 3.96
C ALA A 54 -19.28 -0.97 4.87
N GLY A 55 -18.07 -0.48 4.55
CA GLY A 55 -17.42 0.65 5.24
C GLY A 55 -17.62 2.01 4.59
N GLN A 56 -18.14 2.08 3.36
CA GLN A 56 -18.54 3.35 2.73
C GLN A 56 -19.99 3.71 3.12
N SER A 57 -20.31 3.63 4.42
CA SER A 57 -21.44 4.39 4.92
C SER A 57 -21.10 5.88 4.73
N SER A 58 -22.06 6.65 4.25
CA SER A 58 -21.96 8.07 3.90
C SER A 58 -21.72 9.01 5.09
N VAL A 59 -21.13 8.52 6.19
CA VAL A 59 -20.93 9.22 7.46
C VAL A 59 -19.44 9.35 7.74
N SER A 60 -18.75 10.23 7.01
CA SER A 60 -17.65 11.06 7.52
C SER A 60 -17.03 11.87 6.37
N LYS A 61 -17.72 12.94 5.95
CA LYS A 61 -17.14 14.01 5.12
C LYS A 61 -17.29 15.40 5.73
N LYS A 62 -17.74 15.50 6.99
CA LYS A 62 -18.06 16.80 7.62
C LYS A 62 -16.99 17.34 8.58
N ASP A 63 -16.02 16.54 9.03
CA ASP A 63 -15.13 16.99 10.11
C ASP A 63 -13.68 17.30 9.68
N THR A 64 -13.26 16.99 8.45
CA THR A 64 -11.92 17.38 7.96
C THR A 64 -11.91 18.79 7.35
N GLN A 65 -13.06 19.40 7.09
CA GLN A 65 -13.17 20.74 6.49
C GLN A 65 -13.12 21.88 7.54
N ARG A 66 -12.88 21.57 8.83
CA ARG A 66 -12.70 22.56 9.90
C ARG A 66 -11.23 22.87 10.25
N LEU A 67 -10.25 22.29 9.56
CA LEU A 67 -8.83 22.48 9.89
C LEU A 67 -7.99 23.27 8.88
N TYR A 68 -8.57 23.72 7.77
CA TYR A 68 -7.97 24.74 6.92
C TYR A 68 -9.04 25.73 6.45
N PRO A 69 -9.18 26.92 7.05
CA PRO A 69 -9.92 27.99 6.41
C PRO A 69 -9.16 28.37 5.15
N SER A 70 -9.70 27.96 4.00
CA SER A 70 -9.30 28.47 2.70
C SER A 70 -9.60 29.97 2.66
N GLY A 71 -8.58 30.78 2.83
CA GLY A 71 -8.67 32.23 2.77
C GLY A 71 -7.32 32.87 3.00
N LEU A 72 -6.52 32.98 1.95
CA LEU A 72 -6.10 34.31 1.46
C LEU A 72 -5.58 34.15 0.03
N LEU A 73 -6.19 34.94 -0.85
CA LEU A 73 -5.57 35.49 -2.06
C LEU A 73 -4.31 36.28 -1.67
#